data_AF-A0A1W9GNU9-F1
#
_entry.id   AF-A0A1W9GNU9-F1
#
_cell.length_a   1.000
_cell.length_b   1.000
_cell.length_c   1.000
_cell.angle_alpha   90.00
_cell.angle_beta   90.00
_cell.angle_gamma   90.00
#
_symmetry.space_group_name_H-M   'P 1'
#
loop_
_entity.id
_entity.type
_entity.pdbx_description
1 polymer ?
#
loop_
_entity_poly.entity_id
_entity_poly.type
_entity_poly.pdbx_seq_one_letter_code
_entity_poly.pdbx_strand_id
1 'polypeptide(L)' 'MLPEYDFSHGVRGKYAKQHAEGSNVVVLSPDVAKVFRTSESVNEALRTLVRVGRARSSKLSA' A
#
# COMPACT_ATOMS: atom_id res chain seq x y z
N MET A 1 -5.63 -30.81 -9.48
CA MET A 1 -4.52 -29.87 -9.76
C MET A 1 -4.09 -30.07 -11.19
N LEU A 2 -3.76 -29.00 -11.90
CA LEU A 2 -3.30 -29.10 -13.29
C LEU A 2 -1.87 -29.69 -13.34
N PRO A 3 -1.50 -30.45 -14.38
CA PRO A 3 -0.19 -31.13 -14.48
C PRO A 3 1.03 -30.19 -14.46
N GLU A 4 0.86 -28.94 -14.89
CA GLU A 4 1.92 -27.94 -15.00
C GLU A 4 2.35 -27.33 -13.66
N TYR A 5 1.62 -27.58 -12.57
CA TYR A 5 1.98 -27.05 -11.27
C TYR A 5 2.93 -27.97 -10.51
N ASP A 6 4.20 -27.58 -10.46
CA ASP A 6 5.17 -28.18 -9.56
C ASP A 6 5.21 -27.46 -8.21
N PHE A 7 4.68 -28.12 -7.18
CA PHE A 7 4.69 -27.64 -5.79
C PHE A 7 5.80 -28.28 -4.94
N SER A 8 6.71 -29.08 -5.52
CA SER A 8 7.80 -29.76 -4.79
C SER A 8 8.75 -28.79 -4.08
N HIS A 9 8.82 -27.54 -4.56
CA HIS A 9 9.60 -26.44 -3.98
C HIS A 9 8.82 -25.56 -2.99
N GLY A 10 7.63 -25.97 -2.57
CA GLY A 10 6.79 -25.21 -1.64
C GLY A 10 7.41 -25.08 -0.24
N VAL A 11 7.52 -23.86 0.26
CA VAL A 11 7.98 -23.57 1.63
C VAL A 11 6.79 -23.20 2.52
N ARG A 12 6.53 -24.01 3.55
CA ARG A 12 5.43 -23.76 4.50
C ARG A 12 5.67 -22.44 5.23
N GLY A 13 4.67 -21.55 5.18
CA GLY A 13 4.72 -20.28 5.90
C GLY A 13 5.65 -19.23 5.30
N LYS A 14 6.05 -19.35 4.01
CA LYS A 14 6.95 -18.41 3.31
C LYS A 14 6.59 -16.93 3.52
N TYR A 15 5.30 -16.61 3.61
CA TYR A 15 4.78 -15.25 3.81
C TYR A 15 4.01 -15.07 5.13
N ALA A 16 3.92 -16.12 5.97
CA ALA A 16 3.10 -16.11 7.18
C ALA A 16 3.54 -15.02 8.17
N LYS A 17 4.85 -14.81 8.30
CA LYS A 17 5.41 -13.75 9.14
C LYS A 17 5.04 -12.35 8.65
N GLN A 18 5.15 -12.10 7.34
CA GLN A 18 4.81 -10.81 6.72
C GLN A 18 3.31 -10.52 6.80
N HIS A 19 2.47 -11.56 6.70
CA HIS A 19 1.04 -11.44 6.95
C HIS A 19 0.72 -11.12 8.42
N ALA A 20 1.42 -11.77 9.37
CA ALA A 20 1.24 -11.56 10.81
C ALA A 20 1.71 -10.18 11.29
N GLU A 21 2.71 -9.58 10.62
CA GLU A 21 3.16 -8.20 10.85
C GLU A 21 2.09 -7.15 10.52
N GLY A 22 0.97 -7.56 9.90
CA GLY A 22 -0.16 -6.70 9.62
C GLY A 22 0.08 -5.84 8.39
N SER A 23 -0.47 -6.26 7.25
CA SER A 23 -0.55 -5.38 6.08
C SER A 23 -1.78 -4.49 6.21
N ASN A 24 -1.61 -3.18 6.35
CA ASN A 24 -2.74 -2.25 6.27
C ASN A 24 -3.18 -2.10 4.81
N VAL A 25 -4.01 -3.04 4.33
CA VAL A 25 -4.53 -3.02 2.97
C VAL A 25 -5.65 -2.00 2.88
N VAL A 26 -5.40 -0.91 2.16
CA VAL A 26 -6.39 0.14 1.89
C VAL A 26 -6.88 -0.01 0.46
N VAL A 27 -8.17 -0.30 0.29
CA VAL A 27 -8.80 -0.37 -1.02
C VAL A 27 -9.20 1.03 -1.45
N LEU A 28 -8.71 1.46 -2.62
CA LEU A 28 -9.11 2.73 -3.21
C LEU A 28 -10.50 2.62 -3.85
N SER A 29 -11.23 3.72 -3.85
CA SER A 29 -12.47 3.79 -4.62
C SER A 29 -12.19 3.65 -6.13
N PRO A 30 -13.14 3.12 -6.92
CA PRO A 30 -12.91 2.81 -8.33
C PRO A 30 -12.51 4.01 -9.20
N ASP A 31 -12.98 5.20 -8.86
CA ASP A 31 -12.63 6.46 -9.53
C ASP A 31 -11.19 6.87 -9.24
N VAL A 32 -10.74 6.77 -7.99
CA VAL A 32 -9.35 7.08 -7.60
C VAL A 32 -8.37 6.06 -8.19
N ALA A 33 -8.73 4.78 -8.19
CA ALA A 33 -7.92 3.71 -8.78
C ALA A 33 -7.73 3.85 -10.30
N LYS A 34 -8.64 4.53 -11.01
CA LYS A 34 -8.47 4.83 -12.45
C LYS A 34 -7.39 5.87 -12.70
N VAL A 35 -7.17 6.77 -11.74
CA VAL A 35 -6.19 7.85 -11.85
C VAL A 35 -4.79 7.37 -11.46
N PHE A 36 -4.68 6.61 -10.37
CA PHE A 36 -3.41 6.13 -9.86
C PHE A 36 -3.15 4.67 -10.25
N ARG A 37 -2.12 4.45 -11.07
CA ARG A 37 -1.78 3.11 -11.58
C ARG A 37 -0.88 2.31 -10.63
N THR A 38 -0.21 2.96 -9.68
CA THR A 38 0.71 2.29 -8.74
C THR A 38 0.59 2.85 -7.34
N SER A 39 0.95 2.03 -6.34
CA SER A 39 0.95 2.42 -4.93
C SER A 39 1.95 3.54 -4.63
N GLU A 40 3.07 3.61 -5.35
CA GLU A 40 4.07 4.67 -5.22
C GLU A 40 3.46 6.04 -5.56
N SER A 41 2.72 6.13 -6.66
CA SER A 41 2.08 7.38 -7.10
C SER A 41 1.03 7.89 -6.11
N VAL A 42 0.26 6.98 -5.50
CA VAL A 42 -0.72 7.31 -4.44
C VAL A 42 0.02 7.85 -3.21
N ASN A 43 1.06 7.13 -2.77
CA ASN A 43 1.80 7.48 -1.56
C ASN A 43 2.53 8.82 -1.70
N GLU A 44 3.07 9.13 -2.88
CA GLU A 44 3.72 10.41 -3.14
C GLU A 44 2.73 11.58 -3.05
N ALA A 45 1.54 11.42 -3.65
CA ALA A 45 0.47 12.42 -3.58
C ALA A 45 0.04 12.68 -2.13
N LEU A 46 -0.22 11.62 -1.36
CA LEU A 46 -0.60 11.73 0.06
C LEU A 46 0.50 12.37 0.91
N ARG A 47 1.77 12.02 0.71
CA ARG A 47 2.90 12.66 1.40
C ARG A 47 3.00 14.15 1.09
N THR A 48 2.70 14.55 -0.13
CA THR A 48 2.67 15.97 -0.51
C THR A 48 1.54 16.70 0.21
N LEU A 49 0.35 16.13 0.30
CA LEU A 49 -0.75 16.69 1.09
C LEU A 49 -0.40 16.83 2.57
N VAL A 50 0.26 15.82 3.16
CA VAL A 50 0.73 15.88 4.55
C VAL A 50 1.72 17.02 4.76
N ARG A 51 2.67 17.22 3.83
CA ARG A 51 3.64 18.33 3.90
C ARG A 51 2.94 19.68 3.88
N VAL A 52 1.98 19.87 2.97
CA VAL A 52 1.20 21.12 2.87
C VAL A 52 0.36 21.35 4.13
N GLY A 53 -0.29 20.31 4.65
CA GLY A 53 -1.10 20.38 5.87
C GLY A 53 -0.27 20.78 7.08
N ARG A 54 0.92 20.20 7.25
CA ARG A 54 1.86 20.56 8.35
C ARG A 54 2.32 22.01 8.26
N ALA A 55 2.66 22.50 7.06
CA ALA A 55 3.08 23.89 6.84
C ALA A 55 1.96 24.90 7.13
N ARG A 56 0.68 24.52 6.96
CA ARG A 56 -0.46 25.35 7.34
C ARG A 56 -0.72 25.31 8.85
N SER A 57 -0.60 24.15 9.48
CA SER A 57 -0.79 24.01 10.92
C SER A 57 0.24 24.79 11.75
N SER A 58 1.48 24.90 11.28
CA SER A 58 2.51 25.69 11.96
C SER A 58 2.31 27.21 11.84
N LYS A 59 1.55 27.67 10.83
CA LYS A 59 1.21 29.08 10.60
C LYS A 59 -0.04 29.55 11.35
N LEU A 60 -0.87 28.63 11.83
CA LEU A 60 -2.07 28.95 12.60
C LEU A 60 -1.82 28.97 14.12
N SER A 61 -0.68 28.45 14.56
CA SER A 61 -0.26 28.38 15.97
C SER A 61 0.78 29.44 16.35
N ALA A 62 1.08 30.39 15.46
CA ALA A 62 2.04 31.48 15.64
C ALA A 62 1.32 32.81 15.40
#